data_AF-A0A2V8SAM8-F1
#
_entry.id   AF-A0A2V8SAM8-F1
#
_cell.length_a   1.000
_cell.length_b   1.000
_cell.length_c   1.000
_cell.angle_alpha   90.00
_cell.angle_beta   90.00
_cell.angle_gamma   90.00
#
_symmetry.space_group_name_H-M   'P 1'
#
loop_
_entity.id
_entity.type
_entity.pdbx_description
1 polymer ?
#
loop_
_entity_poly.entity_id
_entity_poly.type
_entity_poly.pdbx_seq_one_letter_code
_entity_poly.pdbx_strand_id
1 'polypeptide(L)' 'MSYAFVLGKILEVAGMLTLGVALFVYGFGEQDMDAELGWLLIGAVLFLVGYTLERRGAGGG' A
#
# COMPACT_ATOMS: atom_id res chain seq x y z
N MET A 1 -21.70 4.62 3.24
CA MET A 1 -20.28 4.46 2.83
C MET A 1 -20.22 4.40 1.32
N SER A 2 -19.41 5.23 0.68
CA SER A 2 -19.23 5.19 -0.78
C SER A 2 -18.35 3.99 -1.17
N TYR A 3 -18.56 3.43 -2.36
CA TYR A 3 -17.75 2.33 -2.89
C TYR A 3 -16.25 2.72 -2.96
N ALA A 4 -15.96 3.98 -3.29
CA ALA A 4 -14.61 4.54 -3.30
C ALA A 4 -13.92 4.50 -1.92
N PHE A 5 -14.68 4.70 -0.84
CA PHE A 5 -14.16 4.61 0.52
C PHE A 5 -13.74 3.16 0.87
N VAL A 6 -14.61 2.18 0.59
CA VAL A 6 -14.33 0.76 0.88
C VAL A 6 -13.14 0.27 0.05
N LEU A 7 -13.11 0.63 -1.24
CA LEU A 7 -11.99 0.30 -2.12
C LEU A 7 -10.68 0.95 -1.64
N GLY A 8 -10.75 2.19 -1.18
CA GLY A 8 -9.62 2.89 -0.57
C GLY A 8 -9.03 2.13 0.61
N LYS A 9 -9.88 1.66 1.53
CA LYS A 9 -9.44 0.86 2.68
C LYS A 9 -8.82 -0.48 2.30
N ILE A 10 -9.38 -1.18 1.31
CA ILE A 10 -8.80 -2.45 0.84
C ILE A 10 -7.39 -2.21 0.27
N LEU A 11 -7.22 -1.13 -0.51
CA LEU A 11 -5.93 -0.75 -1.08
C LEU A 11 -4.90 -0.33 -0.02
N GLU A 12 -5.32 0.41 1.01
CA GLU A 12 -4.46 0.76 2.14
C GLU A 12 -3.95 -0.50 2.87
N VAL A 13 -4.84 -1.44 3.18
CA VAL A 13 -4.48 -2.69 3.86
C VAL A 13 -3.57 -3.54 2.98
N ALA A 14 -3.87 -3.65 1.68
CA ALA A 14 -3.02 -4.36 0.73
C ALA A 14 -1.63 -3.74 0.67
N GLY A 15 -1.53 -2.41 0.58
CA GLY A 15 -0.25 -1.69 0.60
C GLY A 15 0.55 -1.95 1.88
N MET A 16 -0.08 -1.85 3.06
CA MET A 16 0.58 -2.15 4.33
C MET A 16 1.09 -3.59 4.41
N LEU A 17 0.31 -4.56 3.92
CA LEU A 17 0.72 -5.96 3.87
C LEU A 17 1.91 -6.15 2.92
N THR A 18 1.88 -5.54 1.74
CA THR A 18 3.00 -5.60 0.78
C THR A 18 4.27 -5.01 1.37
N LEU A 19 4.20 -3.86 2.06
CA LEU A 19 5.33 -3.26 2.77
C LEU A 19 5.88 -4.19 3.86
N GLY A 20 4.99 -4.79 4.66
CA GLY A 20 5.38 -5.74 5.70
C GLY A 20 6.05 -6.99 5.13
N VAL A 21 5.54 -7.53 4.02
CA VAL A 21 6.13 -8.68 3.31
C VAL A 21 7.50 -8.32 2.75
N ALA A 22 7.67 -7.13 2.18
CA ALA A 22 8.95 -6.67 1.66
C ALA A 22 10.05 -6.74 2.74
N LEU A 23 9.76 -6.16 3.91
CA LEU A 23 10.68 -6.15 5.04
C LEU A 23 10.89 -7.53 5.65
N PHE A 24 9.84 -8.35 5.72
CA PHE A 24 9.93 -9.69 6.33
C PHE A 24 10.70 -10.69 5.45
N VAL A 25 10.47 -10.66 4.14
CA VAL A 25 11.06 -11.62 3.20
C VAL A 25 12.44 -11.17 2.72
N TYR A 26 12.63 -9.88 2.45
CA TYR A 26 13.84 -9.36 1.82
C TYR A 26 14.73 -8.53 2.78
N GLY A 27 14.17 -8.00 3.88
CA GLY A 27 14.88 -7.07 4.77
C GLY A 27 15.98 -7.66 5.65
N PHE A 28 16.24 -8.97 5.59
CA PHE A 28 17.28 -9.64 6.39
C PHE A 28 18.59 -9.92 5.62
N GLY A 29 18.73 -9.46 4.37
CA GLY A 29 19.95 -9.69 3.60
C GLY A 29 20.16 -8.70 2.45
N GLU A 30 21.42 -8.30 2.25
CA GLU A 30 21.87 -7.38 1.19
C GLU A 30 21.80 -7.98 -0.22
N GLN A 31 21.39 -9.26 -0.35
CA GLN A 31 21.42 -9.99 -1.61
C GLN A 31 20.40 -9.51 -2.64
N ASP A 32 19.29 -8.91 -2.20
CA ASP A 32 18.18 -8.53 -3.09
C ASP A 32 17.55 -7.17 -2.72
N MET A 33 18.38 -6.16 -2.44
CA MET A 33 17.92 -4.80 -2.13
C MET A 33 17.03 -4.19 -3.22
N ASP A 34 17.31 -4.45 -4.50
CA ASP A 34 16.49 -3.96 -5.61
C ASP A 34 15.07 -4.55 -5.57
N ALA A 35 14.94 -5.82 -5.17
CA ALA A 35 13.64 -6.47 -5.01
C ALA A 35 12.89 -5.92 -3.79
N GLU A 36 13.59 -5.72 -2.66
CA GLU A 36 13.02 -5.09 -1.47
C GLU A 36 12.47 -3.69 -1.80
N LEU A 37 13.28 -2.84 -2.43
CA LEU A 37 12.89 -1.49 -2.82
C LEU A 37 11.74 -1.50 -3.83
N GLY A 38 11.72 -2.45 -4.76
CA GLY A 38 10.60 -2.65 -5.69
C GLY A 38 9.29 -2.95 -4.97
N TRP A 39 9.30 -3.90 -4.03
CA TRP A 39 8.13 -4.23 -3.21
C TRP A 39 7.70 -3.08 -2.30
N LEU A 40 8.65 -2.36 -1.71
CA LEU A 40 8.39 -1.18 -0.90
C LEU A 40 7.70 -0.08 -1.72
N LEU A 41 8.19 0.17 -2.94
CA LEU A 41 7.61 1.17 -3.83
C LEU A 41 6.18 0.79 -4.24
N ILE A 42 5.94 -0.48 -4.59
CA ILE A 42 4.61 -0.98 -4.95
C ILE A 42 3.64 -0.82 -3.76
N GLY A 43 4.05 -1.23 -2.56
CA GLY A 43 3.25 -1.10 -1.35
C GLY A 43 2.91 0.36 -1.02
N ALA A 44 3.88 1.27 -1.16
CA ALA A 44 3.68 2.69 -0.95
C ALA A 44 2.70 3.30 -1.97
N VAL A 45 2.81 2.95 -3.25
CA VAL A 45 1.87 3.41 -4.29
C VAL A 45 0.46 2.91 -4.02
N LEU A 46 0.28 1.63 -3.70
CA LEU A 46 -1.03 1.07 -3.35
C LEU A 46 -1.65 1.79 -2.16
N PHE A 47 -0.85 2.05 -1.12
CA PHE A 47 -1.29 2.79 0.06
C PHE A 47 -1.75 4.21 -0.29
N LEU A 48 -0.94 4.96 -1.06
CA LEU A 48 -1.28 6.33 -1.46
C LEU A 48 -2.54 6.38 -2.35
N VAL A 49 -2.69 5.44 -3.28
CA VAL A 49 -3.90 5.34 -4.11
C VAL A 49 -5.10 5.04 -3.22
N GLY A 50 -5.00 4.08 -2.31
CA GLY A 50 -6.05 3.78 -1.33
C GLY A 50 -6.48 5.00 -0.51
N TYR A 51 -5.49 5.71 0.04
CA TYR A 51 -5.68 6.92 0.82
C TYR A 51 -6.38 8.05 0.04
N THR A 52 -5.98 8.27 -1.21
CA THR A 52 -6.61 9.30 -2.06
C THR A 52 -8.06 8.94 -2.42
N LEU A 53 -8.35 7.66 -2.66
CA LEU A 53 -9.71 7.18 -2.93
C LEU A 53 -10.59 7.30 -1.69
N GLU A 54 -10.05 6.99 -0.50
CA GLU A 54 -10.75 7.19 0.75
C GLU A 54 -11.08 8.68 0.99
N ARG A 55 -10.09 9.56 0.84
CA ARG A 55 -10.25 11.01 0.96
C ARG A 55 -11.32 11.55 0.01
N ARG A 56 -11.36 11.08 -1.23
CA ARG A 56 -12.40 11.44 -2.22
C ARG A 56 -13.76 10.86 -1.86
N GLY A 57 -13.80 9.64 -1.35
CA GLY A 57 -15.03 8.97 -0.92
C GLY A 57 -15.62 9.51 0.39
N ALA A 58 -14.80 10.18 1.21
CA ALA A 58 -15.18 10.85 2.46
C ALA A 58 -15.46 12.35 2.28
N GLY A 59 -14.89 13.00 1.26
CA GLY A 59 -15.03 14.43 0.97
C GLY A 59 -16.19 14.83 0.04
N GLY A 60 -17.03 13.88 -0.37
CA GLY A 60 -18.29 14.17 -1.08
C GLY A 60 -19.40 14.49 -0.07
N GLY A 61 -19.38 15.71 0.46
CA GLY A 61 -20.47 16.34 1.23
C GLY A 61 -21.03 17.52 0.47
#